data_AF-A0A377BAN3-F1
#
_entry.id   AF-A0A377BAN3-F1
#
_cell.length_a   1.000
_cell.length_b   1.000
_cell.length_c   1.000
_cell.angle_alpha   90.00
_cell.angle_beta   90.00
_cell.angle_gamma   90.00
#
_symmetry.space_group_name_H-M   'P 1'
#
loop_
_entity.id
_entity.type
_entity.pdbx_description
1 polymer ?
#
loop_
_entity_poly.entity_id
_entity_poly.type
_entity_poly.pdbx_seq_one_letter_code
_entity_poly.pdbx_strand_id
1 'polypeptide(L)'
;MLSYGCRISILDYQLNAYRKAGISDVYIIVGYEGDKIKTHCKYIKDLNITIIENDEYEITNNMYSLFLVKKYVYNKSFILNNADLAISGRYNKTHG
;
A
#
# COMPACT_ATOMS: atom_id res chain seq x y z
N MET A 1 -26.46 18.98 -9.88
CA MET A 1 -25.35 18.90 -8.90
C MET A 1 -24.35 17.92 -9.46
N LEU A 2 -23.21 18.43 -9.96
CA LEU A 2 -22.26 17.64 -10.73
C LEU A 2 -21.53 16.65 -9.83
N SER A 3 -21.65 15.36 -10.13
CA SER A 3 -20.80 14.31 -9.58
C SER A 3 -19.39 14.52 -10.16
N TYR A 4 -18.55 15.24 -9.44
CA TYR A 4 -17.12 15.21 -9.70
C TYR A 4 -16.64 13.80 -9.35
N GLY A 5 -16.32 13.01 -10.39
CA GLY A 5 -15.79 11.67 -10.25
C GLY A 5 -14.54 11.70 -9.38
N CYS A 6 -14.69 11.29 -8.12
CA CYS A 6 -13.58 11.08 -7.20
C CYS A 6 -12.70 9.97 -7.77
N ARG A 7 -11.58 10.33 -8.42
CA ARG A 7 -10.59 9.35 -8.87
C ARG A 7 -9.88 8.82 -7.64
N ILE A 8 -10.30 7.65 -7.18
CA ILE A 8 -9.66 6.90 -6.11
C ILE A 8 -8.25 6.50 -6.57
N SER A 9 -7.23 6.74 -5.75
CA SER A 9 -5.85 6.37 -6.08
C SER A 9 -5.65 4.85 -6.03
N ILE A 10 -4.63 4.32 -6.71
CA ILE A 10 -4.28 2.89 -6.59
C ILE A 10 -3.99 2.51 -5.14
N LEU A 11 -3.32 3.40 -4.40
CA LEU A 11 -3.07 3.24 -2.97
C LEU A 11 -4.38 3.10 -2.19
N ASP A 12 -5.38 3.95 -2.46
CA ASP A 12 -6.69 3.83 -1.80
C ASP A 12 -7.38 2.51 -2.10
N TYR A 13 -7.29 2.01 -3.34
CA TYR A 13 -7.81 0.69 -3.69
C TYR A 13 -7.11 -0.42 -2.90
N GLN A 14 -5.79 -0.37 -2.78
CA GLN A 14 -5.01 -1.33 -1.99
C GLN A 14 -5.38 -1.27 -0.51
N LEU A 15 -5.39 -0.09 0.11
CA LEU A 15 -5.74 0.08 1.52
C LEU A 15 -7.17 -0.39 1.79
N ASN A 16 -8.11 -0.16 0.87
CA ASN A 16 -9.47 -0.67 0.98
C ASN A 16 -9.54 -2.20 0.87
N ALA A 17 -8.72 -2.82 0.02
CA ALA A 17 -8.62 -4.28 -0.04
C ALA A 17 -8.05 -4.85 1.26
N TYR A 18 -7.03 -4.22 1.83
CA TYR A 18 -6.42 -4.61 3.10
C TYR A 18 -7.41 -4.53 4.26
N ARG A 19 -8.18 -3.43 4.34
CA ARG A 19 -9.29 -3.28 5.29
C ARG A 19 -10.27 -4.44 5.21
N LYS A 20 -10.73 -4.77 4.00
CA LYS A 20 -11.69 -5.88 3.77
C LYS A 20 -11.11 -7.24 4.14
N ALA A 21 -9.79 -7.40 4.03
CA ALA A 21 -9.09 -8.62 4.42
C ALA A 21 -8.74 -8.69 5.91
N GLY A 22 -9.05 -7.65 6.70
CA GLY A 22 -8.71 -7.59 8.13
C GLY A 22 -7.23 -7.30 8.41
N ILE A 23 -6.51 -6.74 7.44
CA ILE A 23 -5.10 -6.34 7.58
C ILE A 23 -5.06 -4.91 8.12
N SER A 24 -4.48 -4.73 9.31
CA SER A 24 -4.37 -3.43 9.99
C SER A 24 -2.98 -2.81 9.93
N ASP A 25 -1.91 -3.62 9.90
CA ASP A 25 -0.53 -3.16 9.94
C ASP A 25 0.06 -3.10 8.53
N VAL A 26 0.37 -1.88 8.08
CA VAL A 26 0.80 -1.61 6.71
C VAL A 26 2.13 -0.89 6.72
N TYR A 27 3.13 -1.50 6.09
CA TYR A 27 4.43 -0.89 5.88
C TYR A 27 4.52 -0.42 4.43
N ILE A 28 4.73 0.88 4.22
CA ILE A 28 4.86 1.47 2.89
C ILE A 28 6.29 1.96 2.73
N ILE A 29 7.02 1.34 1.81
CA ILE A 29 8.34 1.81 1.43
C ILE A 29 8.17 2.86 0.34
N VAL A 30 8.70 4.06 0.55
CA VAL A 30 8.62 5.18 -0.39
C VAL A 30 10.01 5.55 -0.90
N GLY A 31 10.09 5.94 -2.17
CA GLY A 31 11.28 6.51 -2.79
C GLY A 31 10.90 7.83 -3.47
N TYR A 32 11.06 7.91 -4.79
CA TYR A 32 10.64 9.05 -5.61
C TYR A 32 9.24 9.58 -5.23
N GLU A 33 9.14 10.90 -5.01
CA GLU A 33 7.90 11.59 -4.60
C GLU A 33 7.20 11.03 -3.34
N GLY A 34 7.95 10.40 -2.43
CA GLY A 34 7.40 9.81 -1.19
C GLY A 34 6.56 10.77 -0.33
N ASP A 35 6.81 12.08 -0.40
CA ASP A 35 6.05 13.09 0.34
C ASP A 35 4.57 13.16 -0.06
N LYS A 36 4.23 12.84 -1.31
CA LYS A 36 2.82 12.73 -1.75
C LYS A 36 2.12 11.60 -1.01
N ILE A 37 2.80 10.44 -0.89
CA ILE A 37 2.29 9.28 -0.16
C ILE A 37 2.19 9.57 1.34
N LYS A 38 3.23 10.18 1.94
CA LYS A 38 3.20 10.62 3.34
C LYS A 38 2.01 11.54 3.61
N THR A 39 1.80 12.53 2.75
CA THR A 39 0.71 13.49 2.88
C THR A 39 -0.65 12.83 2.76
N HIS A 40 -0.82 11.91 1.81
CA HIS A 40 -2.05 11.14 1.64
C HIS A 40 -2.36 10.28 2.88
N CYS A 41 -1.36 9.59 3.42
CA CYS A 41 -1.53 8.71 4.57
C CYS A 41 -1.77 9.44 5.90
N LYS A 42 -1.40 10.73 6.05
CA LYS A 42 -1.58 11.50 7.31
C LYS A 42 -3.01 11.47 7.86
N TYR A 43 -3.99 11.43 6.95
CA TYR A 43 -5.41 11.48 7.30
C TYR A 43 -6.04 10.11 7.54
N ILE A 44 -5.29 9.03 7.31
CA ILE A 44 -5.75 7.66 7.52
C ILE A 44 -5.46 7.28 8.97
N LYS A 45 -6.52 7.01 9.75
CA LYS A 45 -6.43 6.74 11.20
C LYS A 45 -6.83 5.33 11.59
N ASP A 46 -7.48 4.60 10.69
CA ASP A 46 -8.01 3.26 10.92
C ASP A 46 -7.04 2.14 10.56
N LEU A 47 -5.88 2.48 9.99
CA LEU A 47 -4.78 1.56 9.68
C LEU A 47 -3.51 2.01 10.40
N ASN A 48 -2.71 1.05 10.89
CA ASN A 48 -1.39 1.27 11.45
C ASN A 48 -0.37 1.38 10.32
N ILE A 49 -0.25 2.57 9.72
CA ILE A 49 0.65 2.82 8.59
C ILE A 49 2.02 3.27 9.10
N THR A 50 3.05 2.50 8.76
CA THR A 50 4.47 2.90 8.94
C THR A 50 5.08 3.19 7.58
N ILE A 51 5.59 4.41 7.39
CA ILE A 51 6.29 4.81 6.16
C ILE A 51 7.80 4.68 6.39
N ILE A 52 8.48 4.06 5.43
CA ILE A 52 9.92 3.82 5.44
C ILE A 52 10.50 4.42 4.17
N GLU A 53 11.51 5.27 4.29
CA GLU A 53 12.13 5.95 3.15
C GLU A 53 13.30 5.12 2.62
N ASN A 54 13.34 4.95 1.30
CA ASN A 54 14.48 4.39 0.58
C ASN A 54 15.21 5.54 -0.14
N ASP A 55 16.20 6.13 0.51
CA ASP A 55 16.97 7.25 -0.05
C ASP A 55 17.78 6.86 -1.29
N GLU A 56 18.04 5.56 -1.49
CA GLU A 56 18.79 5.02 -2.62
C GLU A 56 17.85 4.51 -3.74
N TYR A 57 16.60 4.97 -3.80
CA TYR A 57 15.60 4.48 -4.76
C TYR A 57 16.03 4.59 -6.23
N GLU A 58 16.91 5.55 -6.58
CA GLU A 58 17.39 5.76 -7.95
C GLU A 58 18.37 4.69 -8.43
N ILE A 59 19.06 4.04 -7.49
CA ILE A 59 20.14 3.08 -7.77
C ILE A 59 19.82 1.67 -7.24
N THR A 60 18.65 1.49 -6.64
CA THR A 60 18.20 0.23 -6.03
C THR A 60 16.92 -0.28 -6.67
N ASN A 61 16.52 -1.52 -6.35
CA ASN A 61 15.30 -2.14 -6.87
C ASN A 61 14.34 -2.54 -5.74
N ASN A 62 13.18 -3.12 -6.09
CA ASN A 62 12.14 -3.50 -5.13
C ASN A 62 12.63 -4.52 -4.08
N MET A 63 13.64 -5.34 -4.39
CA MET A 63 14.21 -6.29 -3.42
C MET A 63 15.01 -5.57 -2.33
N TYR A 64 15.74 -4.51 -2.69
CA TYR A 64 16.39 -3.67 -1.68
C TYR A 64 15.36 -2.96 -0.79
N SER A 65 14.26 -2.49 -1.37
CA SER A 65 13.16 -1.91 -0.61
C SER A 65 12.61 -2.89 0.44
N LEU A 66 12.46 -4.18 0.09
CA LEU A 66 12.08 -5.23 1.05
C LEU A 66 13.15 -5.45 2.13
N PHE A 67 14.43 -5.36 1.79
CA PHE A 67 15.52 -5.49 2.76
C PHE A 67 15.45 -4.42 3.86
N LEU A 68 15.11 -3.17 3.52
CA LEU A 68 14.96 -2.08 4.50
C LEU A 68 13.93 -2.40 5.59
N VAL A 69 12.92 -3.22 5.26
CA VAL A 69 11.85 -3.59 6.19
C VAL A 69 12.07 -4.95 6.85
N LYS A 70 13.19 -5.62 6.59
CA LYS A 70 13.49 -6.98 7.09
C LYS A 70 13.23 -7.14 8.58
N LYS A 71 13.64 -6.16 9.41
CA LYS A 71 13.46 -6.19 10.87
C LYS A 71 11.99 -6.26 11.31
N TYR A 72 11.05 -5.79 10.48
CA TYR A 72 9.63 -5.80 10.77
C TYR A 72 8.95 -7.11 10.38
N VAL A 73 9.44 -7.76 9.32
CA VAL A 73 8.78 -8.92 8.67
C VAL A 73 9.49 -10.26 8.89
N TYR A 74 10.74 -10.26 9.38
CA TYR A 74 11.51 -11.48 9.62
C TYR A 74 10.77 -12.44 10.56
N ASN A 75 10.71 -13.73 10.19
CA ASN A 75 9.95 -14.77 10.91
C ASN A 75 8.45 -14.49 11.10
N LYS A 76 7.85 -13.66 10.24
CA LYS A 76 6.40 -13.42 10.24
C LYS A 76 5.82 -13.75 8.86
N SER A 77 4.56 -14.16 8.83
CA SER A 77 3.81 -14.21 7.58
C SER A 77 3.44 -12.79 7.17
N PHE A 78 3.69 -12.44 5.92
CA PHE A 78 3.36 -11.12 5.37
C PHE A 78 2.93 -11.25 3.90
N ILE A 79 2.27 -10.19 3.41
CA ILE A 79 1.94 -10.02 2.00
C ILE A 79 2.86 -8.92 1.45
N LEU A 80 3.52 -9.21 0.33
CA LEU A 80 4.26 -8.21 -0.44
C LEU A 80 3.40 -7.78 -1.63
N ASN A 81 3.13 -6.49 -1.75
CA ASN A 81 2.40 -5.94 -2.89
C ASN A 81 3.17 -4.75 -3.49
N ASN A 82 3.32 -4.74 -4.82
CA ASN A 82 3.96 -3.62 -5.52
C ASN A 82 2.99 -2.44 -5.61
N ALA A 83 3.52 -1.21 -5.60
CA ALA A 83 2.72 0.02 -5.53
C ALA A 83 1.81 0.25 -6.76
N ASP A 84 2.15 -0.34 -7.90
CA ASP A 84 1.44 -0.22 -9.18
C ASP A 84 0.35 -1.30 -9.38
N LEU A 85 0.21 -2.25 -8.45
CA LEU A 85 -0.74 -3.36 -8.55
C LEU A 85 -1.92 -3.20 -7.59
N ALA A 86 -3.12 -3.02 -8.14
CA ALA A 86 -4.35 -3.11 -7.35
C ALA A 86 -4.77 -4.57 -7.18
N ILE A 87 -5.09 -4.98 -5.95
CA ILE A 87 -5.65 -6.29 -5.65
C ILE A 87 -7.15 -6.14 -5.44
N SER A 88 -7.95 -6.95 -6.12
CA SER A 88 -9.39 -7.06 -5.89
C SER A 88 -9.73 -8.42 -5.31
N GLY A 89 -10.72 -8.47 -4.41
CA GLY A 89 -11.26 -9.73 -3.91
C GLY A 89 -11.92 -10.55 -5.04
N ARG A 90 -12.09 -11.85 -4.82
CA ARG A 90 -12.75 -12.74 -5.79
C ARG A 90 -14.08 -12.16 -6.27
N TYR A 91 -14.20 -11.94 -7.59
CA TYR A 91 -15.47 -11.66 -8.24
C TYR A 91 -16.23 -12.98 -8.36
N ASN A 92 -17.15 -13.25 -7.45
CA ASN A 92 -18.07 -14.38 -7.60
C ASN A 92 -19.09 -14.00 -8.69
N LYS A 93 -18.87 -14.44 -9.94
CA LYS A 93 -19.96 -14.53 -10.91
C LYS A 93 -20.90 -15.66 -10.46
N THR A 94 -21.93 -15.32 -9.70
CA THR A 94 -23.13 -16.15 -9.66
C THR A 94 -23.79 -16.06 -11.03
N HIS A 95 -23.52 -17.04 -11.89
CA HIS A 95 -24.39 -17.30 -13.04
C HIS A 95 -25.63 -17.98 -12.44
N GLY A 96 -26.73 -17.22 -12.38
CA GLY A 96 -28.07 -17.79 -12.21
C GLY A 96 -28.59 -18.35 -13.51
#